data_AF-A0A2H0BB18-F1
#
_entry.id   AF-A0A2H0BB18-F1
#
_cell.length_a   1.000
_cell.length_b   1.000
_cell.length_c   1.000
_cell.angle_alpha   90.00
_cell.angle_beta   90.00
_cell.angle_gamma   90.00
#
_symmetry.space_group_name_H-M   'P 1'
#
loop_
_entity.id
_entity.type
_entity.pdbx_description
1 polymer ?
#
loop_
_entity_poly.entity_id
_entity_poly.type
_entity_poly.pdbx_seq_one_letter_code
_entity_poly.pdbx_strand_id
1 'polypeptide(L)'
;MNKVNRNTSLTELKRIENISVRSFNICWYFNLRTVGDLLSFFEKKRTFITLKNCGIKSEAELVAICKKYKNYLKYMKTPEKDIDEFFVKIHNLTIQQESILNNLIVIKLRNLSTRAFNALIKYLDNDITITSFYKRIFSHINFSFYNIKNVGVGTVPELIKLQKEILELINSILSFRTEQELIKECFHSILIKYYQIQTNHYSEITSIFSKIGKFPIFKTLQILIDNDYIFNKEIKIIFKFCMNYFNKGNFSKLINQAKILNLSRERVRQKRKFLYENFSNYFVILKDIDIRQTYLYDIDLNQPYIAIDNELVENINKTEDVNFNLLFINKMLSVVTQKTHSLIGNERYKVLHIRKRFMHNWNETYLISNKLSNIFDFTQFVEDLEKHLKGKIRETYWLNFNQYLLQFYKSKSILKINLISEICEKILFREFSLVLDSKKNILFKRNTLKTLPDYIIELLEKKGHPLTVYEMFNILKKQIPERCKSIEVVRSSYHRIAKDKIMCFGRTSTYGLKEWEKTNRNIKGGTIRKISKEYLNKFNKPKHINEIAKYVIRFRPTTNAKSIISNLKVDNSNWFVFYKNKYVGLKDKNYIQHYKKIALKKKYIINPLNTRKLH
;
A
#
# COMPACT_ATOMS: atom_id res chain seq x y z
N MET A 1 -1.61 -15.65 -67.41
CA MET A 1 -0.13 -15.83 -67.49
C MET A 1 0.55 -14.84 -66.53
N ASN A 2 0.51 -15.08 -65.21
CA ASN A 2 0.83 -14.06 -64.17
C ASN A 2 2.04 -14.40 -63.26
N LYS A 3 3.16 -14.94 -63.76
CA LYS A 3 4.16 -15.59 -62.84
C LYS A 3 5.55 -14.97 -62.67
N VAL A 4 5.94 -13.89 -63.35
CA VAL A 4 7.29 -13.31 -63.20
C VAL A 4 7.23 -11.86 -62.72
N ASN A 5 7.85 -11.57 -61.58
CA ASN A 5 8.01 -10.22 -61.00
C ASN A 5 9.46 -10.02 -60.50
N ARG A 6 9.80 -8.84 -59.96
CA ARG A 6 11.16 -8.53 -59.47
C ARG A 6 11.69 -9.51 -58.42
N ASN A 7 10.81 -10.09 -57.61
CA ASN A 7 11.14 -11.05 -56.54
C ASN A 7 11.16 -12.51 -57.02
N THR A 8 10.85 -12.79 -58.29
CA THR A 8 10.99 -14.14 -58.84
C THR A 8 12.44 -14.59 -58.71
N SER A 9 12.64 -15.70 -58.01
CA SER A 9 13.97 -16.26 -57.75
C SER A 9 14.68 -16.66 -59.03
N LEU A 10 16.00 -16.59 -59.04
CA LEU A 10 16.82 -17.08 -60.15
C LEU A 10 16.57 -18.57 -60.42
N THR A 11 16.28 -19.36 -59.38
CA THR A 11 15.91 -20.78 -59.51
C THR A 11 14.59 -20.99 -60.24
N GLU A 12 13.60 -20.15 -59.97
CA GLU A 12 12.31 -20.20 -60.66
C GLU A 12 12.42 -19.63 -62.07
N LEU A 13 13.19 -18.56 -62.24
CA LEU A 13 13.51 -17.97 -63.54
C LEU A 13 14.27 -18.96 -64.44
N LYS A 14 15.19 -19.75 -63.86
CA LYS A 14 15.88 -20.84 -64.57
C LYS A 14 14.89 -21.83 -65.17
N ARG A 15 13.84 -22.20 -64.43
CA ARG A 15 12.80 -23.10 -64.93
C ARG A 15 11.90 -22.45 -65.99
N ILE A 16 11.60 -21.16 -65.83
CA ILE A 16 10.69 -20.44 -66.73
C ILE A 16 11.37 -20.11 -68.06
N GLU A 17 12.63 -19.67 -68.01
CA GLU A 17 13.40 -19.21 -69.19
C GLU A 17 14.39 -20.26 -69.71
N ASN A 18 14.45 -21.45 -69.10
CA ASN A 18 15.47 -22.47 -69.40
C ASN A 18 16.90 -21.92 -69.37
N ILE A 19 17.23 -21.12 -68.34
CA ILE A 19 18.56 -20.51 -68.19
C ILE A 19 19.62 -21.61 -68.14
N SER A 20 20.66 -21.47 -68.97
CA SER A 20 21.78 -22.38 -69.01
C SER A 20 22.46 -22.50 -67.63
N VAL A 21 22.98 -23.69 -67.32
CA VAL A 21 23.67 -23.95 -66.05
C VAL A 21 24.82 -22.95 -65.83
N ARG A 22 25.52 -22.57 -66.91
CA ARG A 22 26.61 -21.58 -66.87
C ARG A 22 26.10 -20.20 -66.44
N SER A 23 25.07 -19.67 -67.10
CA SER A 23 24.53 -18.34 -66.78
C SER A 23 23.85 -18.31 -65.42
N PHE A 24 23.20 -19.39 -65.02
CA PHE A 24 22.68 -19.55 -63.66
C PHE A 24 23.80 -19.49 -62.61
N ASN A 25 24.89 -20.22 -62.81
CA ASN A 25 26.02 -20.24 -61.86
C ASN A 25 26.73 -18.89 -61.78
N ILE A 26 26.86 -18.16 -62.90
CA ILE A 26 27.39 -16.79 -62.93
C ILE A 26 26.52 -15.89 -62.06
N CYS A 27 25.21 -15.85 -62.33
CA CYS A 27 24.27 -15.03 -61.56
C CYS A 27 24.30 -15.40 -60.07
N TRP A 28 24.30 -16.69 -59.74
CA TRP A 28 24.36 -17.17 -58.37
C TRP A 28 25.65 -16.75 -57.65
N TYR A 29 26.81 -16.90 -58.31
CA TYR A 29 28.12 -16.53 -57.77
C TYR A 29 28.22 -15.03 -57.46
N PHE A 30 27.63 -14.19 -58.31
CA PHE A 30 27.61 -12.73 -58.13
C PHE A 30 26.40 -12.21 -57.35
N ASN A 31 25.68 -13.09 -56.63
CA ASN A 31 24.49 -12.76 -55.84
C ASN A 31 23.35 -12.09 -56.62
N LEU A 32 23.26 -12.34 -57.93
CA LEU A 32 22.11 -11.95 -58.75
C LEU A 32 20.99 -13.00 -58.57
N ARG A 33 20.32 -12.96 -57.42
CA ARG A 33 19.44 -14.05 -56.94
C ARG A 33 17.99 -13.93 -57.40
N THR A 34 17.61 -12.79 -57.97
CA THR A 34 16.26 -12.50 -58.44
C THR A 34 16.27 -11.84 -59.82
N VAL A 35 15.11 -11.81 -60.47
CA VAL A 35 14.89 -11.02 -61.69
C VAL A 35 15.25 -9.55 -61.47
N GLY A 36 14.93 -9.00 -60.29
CA GLY A 36 15.25 -7.63 -59.90
C GLY A 36 16.75 -7.36 -59.85
N ASP A 37 17.54 -8.27 -59.27
CA ASP A 37 19.00 -8.14 -59.20
C ASP A 37 19.62 -8.15 -60.59
N LEU A 38 19.15 -9.07 -61.45
CA LEU A 38 19.59 -9.24 -62.83
C LEU A 38 19.34 -7.95 -63.64
N LEU A 39 18.14 -7.39 -63.54
CA LEU A 39 17.76 -6.16 -64.22
C LEU A 39 18.52 -4.94 -63.68
N SER A 40 18.69 -4.83 -62.36
CA SER A 40 19.40 -3.71 -61.73
C SER A 40 20.88 -3.72 -62.14
N PHE A 41 21.50 -4.90 -62.17
CA PHE A 41 22.86 -5.06 -62.66
C PHE A 41 22.96 -4.63 -64.12
N PHE A 42 22.05 -5.10 -64.98
CA PHE A 42 22.02 -4.73 -66.40
C PHE A 42 21.72 -3.25 -66.63
N GLU A 43 20.87 -2.61 -65.82
CA GLU A 43 20.62 -1.18 -65.91
C GLU A 43 21.86 -0.35 -65.59
N LYS A 44 22.61 -0.75 -64.56
CA LYS A 44 23.81 -0.04 -64.10
C LYS A 44 25.02 -0.29 -64.99
N LYS A 45 25.23 -1.53 -65.44
CA LYS A 45 26.43 -1.94 -66.17
C LYS A 45 26.23 -2.06 -67.67
N ARG A 46 24.99 -2.15 -68.15
CA ARG A 46 24.61 -2.38 -69.56
C ARG A 46 25.21 -3.64 -70.21
N THR A 47 25.95 -4.45 -69.45
CA THR A 47 26.56 -5.71 -69.87
C THR A 47 26.84 -6.59 -68.65
N PHE A 48 26.83 -7.91 -68.83
CA PHE A 48 27.28 -8.92 -67.87
C PHE A 48 28.67 -9.47 -68.20
N ILE A 49 29.30 -9.07 -69.31
CA ILE A 49 30.61 -9.58 -69.73
C ILE A 49 31.72 -9.23 -68.73
N THR A 50 31.46 -8.23 -67.89
CA THR A 50 32.30 -7.82 -66.76
C THR A 50 32.31 -8.83 -65.61
N LEU A 51 31.38 -9.79 -65.59
CA LEU A 51 31.33 -10.85 -64.60
C LEU A 51 32.30 -11.97 -64.97
N LYS A 52 33.11 -12.40 -64.00
CA LYS A 52 34.04 -13.53 -64.16
C LYS A 52 33.29 -14.75 -64.70
N ASN A 53 33.85 -15.38 -65.73
CA ASN A 53 33.30 -16.55 -66.45
C ASN A 53 32.07 -16.28 -67.35
N CYS A 54 31.62 -15.04 -67.48
CA CYS A 54 30.57 -14.65 -68.41
C CYS A 54 31.13 -14.46 -69.83
N GLY A 55 30.92 -15.47 -70.69
CA GLY A 55 31.28 -15.39 -72.10
C GLY A 55 30.14 -14.88 -72.98
N ILE A 56 30.40 -14.68 -74.27
CA ILE A 56 29.46 -14.10 -75.26
C ILE A 56 28.08 -14.77 -75.22
N LYS A 57 28.02 -16.09 -75.09
CA LYS A 57 26.74 -16.84 -75.03
C LYS A 57 25.95 -16.56 -73.75
N SER A 58 26.62 -16.49 -72.60
CA SER A 58 25.98 -16.14 -71.32
C SER A 58 25.55 -14.68 -71.27
N GLU A 59 26.36 -13.78 -71.84
CA GLU A 59 26.00 -12.38 -72.03
C GLU A 59 24.71 -12.26 -72.84
N ALA A 60 24.67 -12.85 -74.04
CA ALA A 60 23.50 -12.78 -74.92
C ALA A 60 22.24 -13.33 -74.25
N GLU A 61 22.36 -14.46 -73.53
CA GLU A 61 21.26 -15.09 -72.79
C GLU A 61 20.73 -14.17 -71.67
N LEU A 62 21.60 -13.67 -70.79
CA LEU A 62 21.20 -12.80 -69.68
C LEU A 62 20.66 -11.44 -70.15
N VAL A 63 21.27 -10.86 -71.19
CA VAL A 63 20.80 -9.64 -71.83
C VAL A 63 19.43 -9.85 -72.49
N ALA A 64 19.20 -10.98 -73.15
CA ALA A 64 17.90 -11.31 -73.75
C ALA A 64 16.81 -11.43 -72.67
N ILE A 65 17.10 -12.12 -71.56
CA ILE A 65 16.20 -12.20 -70.39
C ILE A 65 15.92 -10.80 -69.84
N CYS A 66 16.96 -9.98 -69.63
CA CYS A 66 16.78 -8.61 -69.18
C CYS A 66 15.91 -7.81 -70.14
N LYS A 67 16.17 -7.84 -71.46
CA LYS A 67 15.37 -7.14 -72.47
C LYS A 67 13.90 -7.62 -72.47
N LYS A 68 13.67 -8.93 -72.37
CA LYS A 68 12.33 -9.55 -72.29
C LYS A 68 11.54 -8.99 -71.11
N TYR A 69 12.16 -8.90 -69.93
CA TYR A 69 11.50 -8.45 -68.71
C TYR A 69 11.60 -6.94 -68.45
N LYS A 70 12.46 -6.21 -69.18
CA LYS A 70 12.67 -4.75 -69.04
C LYS A 70 11.40 -3.95 -69.30
N ASN A 71 10.61 -4.34 -70.30
CA ASN A 71 9.36 -3.65 -70.66
C ASN A 71 8.15 -4.19 -69.88
N TYR A 72 8.11 -5.49 -69.58
CA TYR A 72 7.06 -6.09 -68.74
C TYR A 72 7.03 -5.52 -67.32
N LEU A 73 8.18 -5.07 -66.80
CA LEU A 73 8.30 -4.47 -65.46
C LEU A 73 8.25 -2.93 -65.48
N LYS A 74 8.22 -2.30 -66.67
CA LYS A 74 8.00 -0.85 -66.80
C LYS A 74 6.56 -0.46 -66.41
N TYR A 75 5.63 -1.40 -66.52
CA TYR A 75 4.25 -1.33 -66.01
C TYR A 75 4.09 -1.77 -64.54
N MET A 76 5.19 -2.13 -63.86
CA MET A 76 5.26 -2.33 -62.41
C MET A 76 6.46 -1.58 -61.81
N LYS A 77 6.74 -0.36 -62.30
CA LYS A 77 7.44 0.61 -61.45
C LYS A 77 6.50 0.91 -60.29
N THR A 78 6.84 0.51 -59.07
CA THR A 78 6.57 1.42 -57.94
C THR A 78 7.45 2.63 -58.21
N PRO A 79 6.89 3.77 -58.69
CA PRO A 79 7.68 4.95 -58.98
C PRO A 79 8.33 5.42 -57.67
N GLU A 80 9.46 6.13 -57.74
CA GLU A 80 10.00 6.87 -56.58
C GLU A 80 8.90 7.70 -55.89
N LYS A 81 7.91 8.17 -56.67
CA LYS A 81 6.68 8.82 -56.22
C LYS A 81 5.84 8.02 -55.20
N ASP A 82 5.75 6.68 -55.33
CA ASP A 82 5.02 5.83 -54.37
C ASP A 82 5.81 5.64 -53.08
N ILE A 83 7.15 5.63 -53.14
CA ILE A 83 8.02 5.54 -51.96
C ILE A 83 7.97 6.86 -51.18
N ASP A 84 8.00 8.00 -51.88
CA ASP A 84 7.86 9.33 -51.27
C ASP A 84 6.46 9.55 -50.67
N GLU A 85 5.39 9.13 -51.36
CA GLU A 85 4.03 9.18 -50.81
C GLU A 85 3.89 8.28 -49.57
N PHE A 86 4.51 7.10 -49.60
CA PHE A 86 4.50 6.17 -48.48
C PHE A 86 5.34 6.65 -47.29
N PHE A 87 6.46 7.33 -47.55
CA PHE A 87 7.25 8.02 -46.53
C PHE A 87 6.42 9.09 -45.81
N VAL A 88 5.73 9.94 -46.58
CA VAL A 88 4.86 10.99 -46.05
C VAL A 88 3.74 10.37 -45.20
N LYS A 89 3.12 9.28 -45.68
CA LYS A 89 2.09 8.55 -44.93
C LYS A 89 2.56 8.05 -43.58
N ILE A 90 3.74 7.43 -43.52
CA ILE A 90 4.29 6.90 -42.26
C ILE A 90 4.72 8.03 -41.32
N HIS A 91 5.34 9.10 -41.86
CA HIS A 91 5.80 10.22 -41.03
C HIS A 91 4.63 11.04 -40.45
N ASN A 92 3.47 11.04 -41.11
CA ASN A 92 2.28 11.75 -40.66
C ASN A 92 1.36 10.91 -39.75
N LEU A 93 1.75 9.67 -39.38
CA LEU A 93 0.98 8.89 -38.41
C LEU A 93 0.95 9.61 -37.07
N THR A 94 -0.24 9.71 -36.48
CA THR A 94 -0.36 10.14 -35.09
C THR A 94 0.22 9.08 -34.16
N ILE A 95 0.56 9.46 -32.93
CA ILE A 95 1.03 8.53 -31.88
C ILE A 95 0.06 7.34 -31.70
N GLN A 96 -1.25 7.60 -31.79
CA GLN A 96 -2.29 6.57 -31.68
C GLN A 96 -2.29 5.62 -32.86
N GLN A 97 -2.22 6.15 -34.09
CA GLN A 97 -2.15 5.35 -35.32
C GLN A 97 -0.88 4.49 -35.36
N GLU A 98 0.25 5.06 -34.97
CA GLU A 98 1.52 4.34 -34.88
C GLU A 98 1.44 3.21 -33.85
N SER A 99 0.83 3.46 -32.68
CA SER A 99 0.61 2.44 -31.64
C SER A 99 -0.27 1.28 -32.14
N ILE A 100 -1.40 1.59 -32.80
CA ILE A 100 -2.28 0.59 -33.42
C ILE A 100 -1.47 -0.27 -34.38
N LEU A 101 -0.76 0.37 -35.31
CA LEU A 101 -0.01 -0.31 -36.35
C LEU A 101 1.08 -1.21 -35.76
N ASN A 102 1.84 -0.71 -34.80
CA ASN A 102 2.89 -1.49 -34.13
C ASN A 102 2.30 -2.71 -33.40
N ASN A 103 1.14 -2.58 -32.74
CA ASN A 103 0.46 -3.71 -32.11
C ASN A 103 0.00 -4.75 -33.15
N LEU A 104 -0.55 -4.31 -34.28
CA LEU A 104 -0.98 -5.18 -35.37
C LEU A 104 0.21 -5.87 -36.07
N ILE A 105 1.33 -5.17 -36.27
CA ILE A 105 2.58 -5.75 -36.79
C ILE A 105 3.06 -6.89 -35.88
N VAL A 106 3.07 -6.67 -34.56
CA VAL A 106 3.44 -7.73 -33.58
C VAL A 106 2.57 -8.98 -33.77
N ILE A 107 1.26 -8.79 -33.97
CA ILE A 107 0.33 -9.90 -34.21
C ILE A 107 0.66 -10.62 -35.53
N LYS A 108 0.89 -9.88 -36.61
CA LYS A 108 1.27 -10.45 -37.91
C LYS A 108 2.58 -11.23 -37.85
N LEU A 109 3.55 -10.74 -37.10
CA LEU A 109 4.84 -11.40 -36.90
C LEU A 109 4.71 -12.76 -36.18
N ARG A 110 3.78 -12.89 -35.23
CA ARG A 110 3.54 -14.17 -34.51
C ARG A 110 2.99 -15.28 -35.41
N ASN A 111 2.40 -14.91 -36.55
CA ASN A 111 1.85 -15.87 -37.51
C ASN A 111 2.90 -16.37 -38.52
N LEU A 112 4.13 -15.85 -38.46
CA LEU A 112 5.23 -16.31 -39.29
C LEU A 112 5.79 -17.65 -38.81
N SER A 113 6.36 -18.41 -39.72
CA SER A 113 7.20 -19.56 -39.44
C SER A 113 8.40 -19.16 -38.58
N THR A 114 8.85 -20.06 -37.71
CA THR A 114 10.01 -19.82 -36.82
C THR A 114 11.25 -19.33 -37.58
N ARG A 115 11.45 -19.84 -38.80
CA ARG A 115 12.57 -19.41 -39.67
C ARG A 115 12.38 -17.99 -40.19
N ALA A 116 11.20 -17.66 -40.73
CA ALA A 116 10.88 -16.32 -41.21
C ALA A 116 10.97 -15.29 -40.09
N PHE A 117 10.34 -15.59 -38.95
CA PHE A 117 10.36 -14.75 -37.75
C PHE A 117 11.80 -14.46 -37.29
N ASN A 118 12.60 -15.50 -37.00
CA ASN A 118 13.94 -15.31 -36.46
C ASN A 118 14.87 -14.56 -37.43
N ALA A 119 14.76 -14.82 -38.73
CA ALA A 119 15.56 -14.13 -39.73
C ALA A 119 15.18 -12.64 -39.84
N LEU A 120 13.88 -12.35 -39.84
CA LEU A 120 13.37 -10.98 -39.93
C LEU A 120 13.67 -10.16 -38.68
N ILE A 121 13.40 -10.69 -37.49
CA ILE A 121 13.69 -10.03 -36.20
C ILE A 121 15.17 -9.68 -36.09
N LYS A 122 16.05 -10.61 -36.48
CA LYS A 122 17.49 -10.37 -36.50
C LYS A 122 17.89 -9.28 -37.50
N TYR A 123 17.27 -9.24 -38.68
CA TYR A 123 17.53 -8.20 -39.67
C TYR A 123 17.07 -6.81 -39.21
N LEU A 124 15.99 -6.77 -38.42
CA LEU A 124 15.44 -5.55 -37.84
C LEU A 124 16.10 -5.15 -36.51
N ASP A 125 17.18 -5.81 -36.09
CA ASP A 125 17.86 -5.60 -34.80
C ASP A 125 16.91 -5.62 -33.58
N ASN A 126 15.91 -6.51 -33.62
CA ASN A 126 14.82 -6.63 -32.64
C ASN A 126 13.88 -5.42 -32.55
N ASP A 127 14.01 -4.42 -33.42
CA ASP A 127 13.08 -3.29 -33.52
C ASP A 127 12.00 -3.57 -34.57
N ILE A 128 10.81 -3.95 -34.11
CA ILE A 128 9.66 -4.33 -34.93
C ILE A 128 8.64 -3.20 -35.16
N THR A 129 9.05 -1.95 -34.95
CA THR A 129 8.21 -0.78 -35.21
C THR A 129 8.00 -0.55 -36.69
N ILE A 130 6.89 0.11 -37.07
CA ILE A 130 6.65 0.54 -38.44
C ILE A 130 7.80 1.41 -38.96
N THR A 131 8.40 2.24 -38.11
CA THR A 131 9.55 3.09 -38.44
C THR A 131 10.77 2.25 -38.83
N SER A 132 11.03 1.15 -38.12
CA SER A 132 12.11 0.21 -38.46
C SER A 132 11.84 -0.53 -39.77
N PHE A 133 10.61 -1.04 -39.94
CA PHE A 133 10.17 -1.64 -41.20
C PHE A 133 10.34 -0.68 -42.38
N TYR A 134 9.94 0.57 -42.21
CA TYR A 134 10.13 1.59 -43.23
C TYR A 134 11.61 1.76 -43.57
N LYS A 135 12.45 2.05 -42.58
CA LYS A 135 13.88 2.34 -42.77
C LYS A 135 14.68 1.19 -43.38
N ARG A 136 14.36 -0.06 -43.04
CA ARG A 136 15.17 -1.23 -43.40
C ARG A 136 14.62 -2.06 -44.56
N ILE A 137 13.33 -1.91 -44.86
CA ILE A 137 12.63 -2.73 -45.86
C ILE A 137 11.96 -1.82 -46.89
N PHE A 138 11.08 -0.92 -46.48
CA PHE A 138 10.21 -0.20 -47.43
C PHE A 138 10.91 0.95 -48.18
N SER A 139 11.90 1.62 -47.58
CA SER A 139 12.61 2.76 -48.20
C SER A 139 13.65 2.35 -49.24
N HIS A 140 13.94 1.05 -49.39
CA HIS A 140 14.97 0.55 -50.29
C HIS A 140 14.35 0.03 -51.60
N ILE A 141 14.49 0.79 -52.68
CA ILE A 141 13.85 0.52 -53.99
C ILE A 141 14.19 -0.85 -54.60
N ASN A 142 15.35 -1.42 -54.24
CA ASN A 142 15.84 -2.72 -54.69
C ASN A 142 15.96 -3.73 -53.55
N PHE A 143 15.21 -3.54 -52.45
CA PHE A 143 15.21 -4.49 -51.36
C PHE A 143 14.67 -5.85 -51.80
N SER A 144 15.34 -6.91 -51.36
CA SER A 144 14.97 -8.29 -51.61
C SER A 144 15.11 -9.09 -50.33
N PHE A 145 14.08 -9.85 -49.95
CA PHE A 145 14.14 -10.71 -48.77
C PHE A 145 15.21 -11.82 -48.89
N TYR A 146 15.67 -12.15 -50.11
CA TYR A 146 16.79 -13.06 -50.31
C TYR A 146 18.12 -12.53 -49.74
N ASN A 147 18.22 -11.22 -49.50
CA ASN A 147 19.41 -10.61 -48.92
C ASN A 147 19.48 -10.79 -47.40
N ILE A 148 18.39 -11.23 -46.76
CA ILE A 148 18.38 -11.53 -45.33
C ILE A 148 19.08 -12.87 -45.09
N LYS A 149 20.07 -12.88 -44.19
CA LYS A 149 20.76 -14.11 -43.78
C LYS A 149 19.76 -15.14 -43.26
N ASN A 150 19.92 -16.40 -43.69
CA ASN A 150 19.06 -17.55 -43.34
C ASN A 150 17.62 -17.50 -43.91
N VAL A 151 17.35 -16.62 -44.87
CA VAL A 151 16.11 -16.64 -45.66
C VAL A 151 16.34 -17.38 -46.97
N GLY A 152 15.50 -18.37 -47.26
CA GLY A 152 15.55 -19.18 -48.48
C GLY A 152 14.26 -19.11 -49.29
N VAL A 153 14.22 -19.85 -50.41
CA VAL A 153 13.12 -19.84 -51.38
C VAL A 153 11.74 -20.11 -50.75
N GLY A 154 11.66 -20.98 -49.73
CA GLY A 154 10.40 -21.25 -49.02
C GLY A 154 9.95 -20.15 -48.05
N THR A 155 10.86 -19.29 -47.60
CA THR A 155 10.62 -18.25 -46.58
C THR A 155 10.29 -16.90 -47.22
N VAL A 156 10.85 -16.61 -48.40
CA VAL A 156 10.61 -15.33 -49.11
C VAL A 156 9.12 -15.07 -49.41
N PRO A 157 8.33 -16.03 -49.93
CA PRO A 157 6.91 -15.79 -50.21
C PRO A 157 6.12 -15.37 -48.97
N GLU A 158 6.46 -15.95 -47.82
CA GLU A 158 5.85 -15.64 -46.53
C GLU A 158 6.16 -14.20 -46.09
N LEU A 159 7.41 -13.75 -46.23
CA LEU A 159 7.82 -12.39 -45.90
C LEU A 159 7.25 -11.34 -46.87
N ILE A 160 7.11 -11.69 -48.16
CA ILE A 160 6.43 -10.83 -49.15
C ILE A 160 4.94 -10.69 -48.79
N LYS A 161 4.29 -11.79 -48.38
CA LYS A 161 2.91 -11.76 -47.91
C LYS A 161 2.77 -10.84 -46.69
N LEU A 162 3.65 -10.98 -45.71
CA LEU A 162 3.69 -10.09 -44.54
C LEU A 162 3.84 -8.61 -44.95
N GLN A 163 4.78 -8.31 -45.86
CA GLN A 163 4.96 -6.94 -46.36
C GLN A 163 3.65 -6.39 -46.93
N LYS A 164 2.97 -7.17 -47.78
CA LYS A 164 1.69 -6.75 -48.36
C LYS A 164 0.63 -6.50 -47.27
N GLU A 165 0.52 -7.39 -46.29
CA GLU A 165 -0.41 -7.22 -45.17
C GLU A 165 -0.10 -5.97 -44.34
N ILE A 166 1.18 -5.65 -44.09
CA ILE A 166 1.57 -4.42 -43.37
C ILE A 166 1.19 -3.18 -44.19
N LEU A 167 1.40 -3.20 -45.50
CA LEU A 167 1.00 -2.10 -46.39
C LEU A 167 -0.52 -1.89 -46.39
N GLU A 168 -1.31 -2.97 -46.39
CA GLU A 168 -2.77 -2.92 -46.28
C GLU A 168 -3.22 -2.35 -44.92
N LEU A 169 -2.56 -2.76 -43.83
CA LEU A 169 -2.83 -2.23 -42.48
C LEU A 169 -2.62 -0.71 -42.40
N ILE A 170 -1.52 -0.19 -42.97
CA ILE A 170 -1.24 1.24 -43.00
C ILE A 170 -2.39 2.00 -43.66
N ASN A 171 -2.83 1.54 -44.84
CA ASN A 171 -3.93 2.18 -45.55
C ASN A 171 -5.25 2.12 -44.78
N SER A 172 -5.53 1.01 -44.09
CA SER A 172 -6.73 0.91 -43.24
C SER A 172 -6.68 1.89 -42.06
N ILE A 173 -5.52 2.08 -41.42
CA ILE A 173 -5.38 2.95 -40.25
C ILE A 173 -5.46 4.43 -40.64
N LEU A 174 -4.95 4.77 -41.82
CA LEU A 174 -5.07 6.12 -42.39
C LEU A 174 -6.51 6.45 -42.81
N SER A 175 -7.38 5.43 -42.97
CA SER A 175 -8.77 5.63 -43.36
C SER A 175 -9.68 6.07 -42.22
N PHE A 176 -9.26 5.91 -40.96
CA PHE A 176 -10.04 6.34 -39.79
C PHE A 176 -10.21 7.86 -39.79
N ARG A 177 -11.47 8.31 -39.65
CA ARG A 177 -11.84 9.72 -39.86
C ARG A 177 -12.06 10.45 -38.54
N THR A 178 -12.26 9.73 -37.45
CA THR A 178 -12.56 10.32 -36.14
C THR A 178 -11.61 9.83 -35.05
N GLU A 179 -11.36 10.69 -34.06
CA GLU A 179 -10.57 10.33 -32.89
C GLU A 179 -11.20 9.16 -32.10
N GLN A 180 -12.54 9.09 -32.05
CA GLN A 180 -13.24 8.00 -31.37
C GLN A 180 -13.03 6.64 -32.03
N GLU A 181 -12.98 6.57 -33.38
CA GLU A 181 -12.63 5.34 -34.11
C GLU A 181 -11.20 4.90 -33.78
N LEU A 182 -10.25 5.84 -33.80
CA LEU A 182 -8.86 5.56 -33.48
C LEU A 182 -8.68 5.07 -32.05
N ILE A 183 -9.38 5.68 -31.09
CA ILE A 183 -9.41 5.23 -29.70
C ILE A 183 -9.92 3.78 -29.64
N LYS A 184 -11.09 3.48 -30.20
CA LYS A 184 -11.66 2.12 -30.24
C LYS A 184 -10.66 1.11 -30.80
N GLU A 185 -10.06 1.40 -31.96
CA GLU A 185 -9.13 0.48 -32.61
C GLU A 185 -7.78 0.36 -31.90
N CYS A 186 -7.31 1.41 -31.24
CA CYS A 186 -6.15 1.34 -30.35
C CYS A 186 -6.38 0.29 -29.27
N PHE A 187 -7.53 0.36 -28.60
CA PHE A 187 -7.88 -0.60 -27.56
C PHE A 187 -8.08 -2.02 -28.08
N HIS A 188 -8.76 -2.15 -29.22
CA HIS A 188 -8.92 -3.43 -29.90
C HIS A 188 -7.56 -4.07 -30.21
N SER A 189 -6.64 -3.30 -30.77
CA SER A 189 -5.29 -3.78 -31.13
C SER A 189 -4.53 -4.30 -29.90
N ILE A 190 -4.69 -3.64 -28.74
CA ILE A 190 -4.11 -4.08 -27.46
C ILE A 190 -4.75 -5.40 -27.02
N LEU A 191 -6.08 -5.50 -27.03
CA LEU A 191 -6.79 -6.72 -26.64
C LEU A 191 -6.45 -7.92 -27.52
N ILE A 192 -6.33 -7.74 -28.83
CA ILE A 192 -5.89 -8.80 -29.74
C ILE A 192 -4.43 -9.18 -29.44
N LYS A 193 -3.55 -8.19 -29.26
CA LYS A 193 -2.11 -8.42 -28.98
C LYS A 193 -1.91 -9.24 -27.72
N TYR A 194 -2.70 -9.02 -26.67
CA TYR A 194 -2.57 -9.75 -25.42
C TYR A 194 -3.37 -11.06 -25.38
N TYR A 195 -4.60 -11.06 -25.89
CA TYR A 195 -5.57 -12.11 -25.59
C TYR A 195 -6.25 -12.74 -26.82
N GLN A 196 -5.99 -12.24 -28.05
CA GLN A 196 -6.70 -12.66 -29.26
C GLN A 196 -8.23 -12.64 -29.05
N ILE A 197 -8.73 -11.51 -28.54
CA ILE A 197 -10.15 -11.37 -28.19
C ILE A 197 -11.06 -11.69 -29.38
N GLN A 198 -12.17 -12.38 -29.11
CA GLN A 198 -13.17 -12.72 -30.12
C GLN A 198 -14.08 -11.52 -30.39
N THR A 199 -14.57 -11.42 -31.62
CA THR A 199 -15.36 -10.28 -32.09
C THR A 199 -16.63 -10.06 -31.27
N ASN A 200 -17.36 -11.12 -30.89
CA ASN A 200 -18.56 -11.01 -30.06
C ASN A 200 -18.25 -10.38 -28.68
N HIS A 201 -17.18 -10.83 -28.01
CA HIS A 201 -16.78 -10.28 -26.71
C HIS A 201 -16.29 -8.83 -26.82
N TYR A 202 -15.62 -8.47 -27.91
CA TYR A 202 -15.24 -7.08 -28.18
C TYR A 202 -16.46 -6.19 -28.47
N SER A 203 -17.47 -6.72 -29.17
CA SER A 203 -18.75 -6.02 -29.39
C SER A 203 -19.48 -5.70 -28.07
N GLU A 204 -19.42 -6.59 -27.08
CA GLU A 204 -19.97 -6.32 -25.75
C GLU A 204 -19.26 -5.15 -25.06
N ILE A 205 -17.92 -5.11 -25.08
CA ILE A 205 -17.13 -4.00 -24.53
C ILE A 205 -17.49 -2.67 -25.23
N THR A 206 -17.53 -2.69 -26.56
CA THR A 206 -17.77 -1.48 -27.36
C THR A 206 -19.20 -0.95 -27.24
N SER A 207 -20.16 -1.80 -26.87
CA SER A 207 -21.52 -1.37 -26.55
C SER A 207 -21.55 -0.42 -25.35
N ILE A 208 -20.71 -0.67 -24.34
CA ILE A 208 -20.56 0.20 -23.17
C ILE A 208 -19.72 1.44 -23.53
N PHE A 209 -18.64 1.28 -24.29
CA PHE A 209 -17.86 2.41 -24.80
C PHE A 209 -18.75 3.42 -25.54
N SER A 210 -19.66 2.95 -26.38
CA SER A 210 -20.53 3.82 -27.19
C SER A 210 -21.52 4.62 -26.35
N LYS A 211 -21.83 4.18 -25.12
CA LYS A 211 -22.66 4.92 -24.16
C LYS A 211 -21.88 5.97 -23.38
N ILE A 212 -20.63 5.68 -23.03
CA ILE A 212 -19.81 6.49 -22.11
C ILE A 212 -18.83 7.41 -22.86
N GLY A 213 -18.47 7.07 -24.10
CA GLY A 213 -17.48 7.77 -24.92
C GLY A 213 -16.01 7.51 -24.53
N LYS A 214 -15.76 6.63 -23.57
CA LYS A 214 -14.43 6.26 -23.06
C LYS A 214 -14.33 4.77 -22.75
N PHE A 215 -13.11 4.25 -22.57
CA PHE A 215 -12.92 2.81 -22.32
C PHE A 215 -13.49 2.35 -20.99
N PRO A 216 -14.34 1.31 -21.00
CA PRO A 216 -14.87 0.70 -19.79
C PRO A 216 -13.89 -0.36 -19.26
N ILE A 217 -13.00 0.05 -18.36
CA ILE A 217 -11.92 -0.81 -17.85
C ILE A 217 -12.51 -2.05 -17.16
N PHE A 218 -13.50 -1.87 -16.28
CA PHE A 218 -14.02 -2.95 -15.46
C PHE A 218 -14.88 -3.94 -16.25
N LYS A 219 -15.65 -3.49 -17.25
CA LYS A 219 -16.38 -4.37 -18.17
C LYS A 219 -15.42 -5.18 -19.00
N THR A 220 -14.35 -4.56 -19.49
CA THR A 220 -13.26 -5.27 -20.19
C THR A 220 -12.70 -6.36 -19.29
N LEU A 221 -12.33 -6.03 -18.06
CA LEU A 221 -11.78 -6.99 -17.11
C LEU A 221 -12.78 -8.13 -16.81
N GLN A 222 -14.06 -7.83 -16.63
CA GLN A 222 -15.10 -8.84 -16.43
C GLN A 222 -15.15 -9.82 -17.60
N ILE A 223 -15.23 -9.32 -18.84
CA ILE A 223 -15.29 -10.13 -20.06
C ILE A 223 -14.04 -11.00 -20.21
N LEU A 224 -12.86 -10.44 -19.91
CA LEU A 224 -11.61 -11.18 -19.95
C LEU A 224 -11.51 -12.29 -18.88
N ILE A 225 -12.08 -12.04 -17.70
CA ILE A 225 -12.14 -13.02 -16.60
C ILE A 225 -13.15 -14.12 -16.91
N ASP A 226 -14.33 -13.77 -17.41
CA ASP A 226 -15.45 -14.70 -17.56
C ASP A 226 -15.23 -15.67 -18.72
N ASN A 227 -14.59 -15.20 -19.79
CA ASN A 227 -14.33 -15.94 -21.02
C ASN A 227 -12.92 -16.56 -21.12
N ASP A 228 -12.28 -16.83 -19.96
CA ASP A 228 -11.01 -17.58 -19.86
C ASP A 228 -9.79 -16.96 -20.58
N TYR A 229 -9.84 -15.66 -20.94
CA TYR A 229 -8.71 -14.96 -21.56
C TYR A 229 -7.53 -14.76 -20.60
N ILE A 230 -7.83 -14.45 -19.33
CA ILE A 230 -6.82 -14.19 -18.31
C ILE A 230 -6.53 -15.44 -17.48
N PHE A 231 -7.56 -16.25 -17.21
CA PHE A 231 -7.47 -17.37 -16.29
C PHE A 231 -7.85 -18.68 -16.96
N ASN A 232 -7.15 -19.74 -16.61
CA ASN A 232 -7.68 -21.09 -16.83
C ASN A 232 -8.86 -21.35 -15.89
N LYS A 233 -9.64 -22.41 -16.19
CA LYS A 233 -10.86 -22.77 -15.46
C LYS A 233 -10.68 -22.85 -13.94
N GLU A 234 -9.60 -23.48 -13.46
CA GLU A 234 -9.34 -23.62 -12.02
C GLU A 234 -9.03 -22.28 -11.35
N ILE A 235 -8.14 -21.48 -11.94
CA ILE A 235 -7.76 -20.17 -11.39
C ILE A 235 -8.96 -19.21 -11.46
N LYS A 236 -9.80 -19.28 -12.50
CA LYS A 236 -11.05 -18.52 -12.60
C LYS A 236 -11.96 -18.80 -11.42
N ILE A 237 -12.15 -20.07 -11.05
CA ILE A 237 -12.95 -20.45 -9.89
C ILE A 237 -12.30 -19.95 -8.59
N ILE A 238 -10.98 -20.08 -8.44
CA ILE A 238 -10.27 -19.52 -7.27
C ILE A 238 -10.48 -18.00 -7.18
N PHE A 239 -10.34 -17.29 -8.29
CA PHE A 239 -10.53 -15.85 -8.36
C PHE A 239 -11.95 -15.45 -7.96
N LYS A 240 -12.97 -16.05 -8.60
CA LYS A 240 -14.38 -15.74 -8.35
C LYS A 240 -14.79 -16.06 -6.92
N PHE A 241 -14.45 -17.26 -6.43
CA PHE A 241 -15.03 -17.77 -5.19
C PHE A 241 -14.15 -17.64 -3.95
N CYS A 242 -12.85 -17.39 -4.11
CA CYS A 242 -11.88 -17.47 -3.01
C CYS A 242 -11.14 -16.17 -2.68
N MET A 243 -11.21 -15.14 -3.53
CA MET A 243 -10.44 -13.89 -3.34
C MET A 243 -11.24 -12.73 -2.73
N ASN A 244 -12.58 -12.84 -2.65
CA ASN A 244 -13.47 -11.81 -2.12
C ASN A 244 -13.40 -10.47 -2.87
N TYR A 245 -13.58 -10.51 -4.20
CA TYR A 245 -13.49 -9.34 -5.09
C TYR A 245 -14.85 -8.83 -5.63
N PHE A 246 -15.97 -9.39 -5.17
CA PHE A 246 -17.32 -9.09 -5.64
C PHE A 246 -18.23 -8.67 -4.47
N ASN A 247 -19.23 -7.81 -4.70
CA ASN A 247 -20.07 -7.25 -3.63
C ASN A 247 -21.02 -8.28 -2.98
N LYS A 248 -21.61 -9.19 -3.76
CA LYS A 248 -22.57 -10.21 -3.29
C LYS A 248 -22.44 -11.49 -4.12
N GLY A 249 -22.55 -12.67 -3.49
CA GLY A 249 -22.82 -13.96 -4.15
C GLY A 249 -21.65 -14.90 -4.41
N ASN A 250 -20.43 -14.40 -4.64
CA ASN A 250 -19.34 -15.29 -5.08
C ASN A 250 -18.45 -15.82 -3.94
N PHE A 251 -18.31 -15.12 -2.82
CA PHE A 251 -17.39 -15.58 -1.78
C PHE A 251 -17.98 -16.73 -0.94
N SER A 252 -17.46 -17.95 -1.12
CA SER A 252 -17.90 -19.14 -0.37
C SER A 252 -16.89 -19.50 0.74
N LYS A 253 -17.30 -20.21 1.80
CA LYS A 253 -16.35 -20.71 2.81
C LYS A 253 -15.37 -21.70 2.16
N LEU A 254 -14.14 -21.76 2.66
CA LEU A 254 -13.06 -22.59 2.09
C LEU A 254 -13.42 -24.09 1.94
N ILE A 255 -14.33 -24.59 2.77
CA ILE A 255 -14.89 -25.94 2.67
C ILE A 255 -15.71 -26.11 1.38
N ASN A 256 -16.53 -25.13 1.03
CA ASN A 256 -17.36 -25.13 -0.17
C ASN A 256 -16.49 -24.88 -1.41
N GLN A 257 -15.49 -24.01 -1.31
CA GLN A 257 -14.49 -23.77 -2.37
C GLN A 257 -13.76 -25.07 -2.77
N ALA A 258 -13.30 -25.85 -1.77
CA ALA A 258 -12.63 -27.13 -1.97
C ALA A 258 -13.53 -28.16 -2.67
N LYS A 259 -14.82 -28.21 -2.31
CA LYS A 259 -15.82 -29.07 -2.96
C LYS A 259 -16.07 -28.70 -4.41
N ILE A 260 -16.24 -27.40 -4.71
CA ILE A 260 -16.47 -26.90 -6.10
C ILE A 260 -15.32 -27.31 -7.03
N LEU A 261 -14.09 -27.28 -6.52
CA LEU A 261 -12.88 -27.60 -7.28
C LEU A 261 -12.50 -29.08 -7.24
N ASN A 262 -13.17 -29.90 -6.42
CA ASN A 262 -12.73 -31.25 -6.07
C ASN A 262 -11.25 -31.31 -5.64
N LEU A 263 -10.83 -30.36 -4.80
CA LEU A 263 -9.45 -30.23 -4.30
C LEU A 263 -9.40 -30.25 -2.78
N SER A 264 -8.24 -30.57 -2.21
CA SER A 264 -8.02 -30.40 -0.78
C SER A 264 -8.01 -28.91 -0.38
N ARG A 265 -8.39 -28.62 0.87
CA ARG A 265 -8.36 -27.26 1.44
C ARG A 265 -6.98 -26.61 1.31
N GLU A 266 -5.93 -27.38 1.53
CA GLU A 266 -4.55 -26.92 1.43
C GLU A 266 -4.17 -26.57 -0.02
N ARG A 267 -4.60 -27.39 -1.00
CA ARG A 267 -4.35 -27.10 -2.41
C ARG A 267 -5.05 -25.82 -2.87
N VAL A 268 -6.28 -25.58 -2.41
CA VAL A 268 -7.00 -24.31 -2.63
C VAL A 268 -6.21 -23.13 -2.04
N ARG A 269 -5.72 -23.26 -0.79
CA ARG A 269 -4.91 -22.22 -0.13
C ARG A 269 -3.64 -21.90 -0.92
N GLN A 270 -2.92 -22.91 -1.40
CA GLN A 270 -1.72 -22.75 -2.22
C GLN A 270 -2.01 -22.04 -3.53
N LYS A 271 -3.06 -22.45 -4.27
CA LYS A 271 -3.47 -21.80 -5.52
C LYS A 271 -3.89 -20.35 -5.29
N ARG A 272 -4.61 -20.07 -4.19
CA ARG A 272 -4.97 -18.70 -3.81
C ARG A 272 -3.74 -17.83 -3.53
N LYS A 273 -2.77 -18.35 -2.78
CA LYS A 273 -1.49 -17.66 -2.54
C LYS A 273 -0.75 -17.39 -3.85
N PHE A 274 -0.68 -18.38 -4.74
CA PHE A 274 -0.04 -18.25 -6.04
C PHE A 274 -0.73 -17.17 -6.90
N LEU A 275 -2.05 -17.17 -6.98
CA LEU A 275 -2.82 -16.14 -7.68
C LEU A 275 -2.55 -14.74 -7.11
N TYR A 276 -2.52 -14.61 -5.78
CA TYR A 276 -2.20 -13.34 -5.12
C TYR A 276 -0.80 -12.83 -5.49
N GLU A 277 0.21 -13.71 -5.46
CA GLU A 277 1.61 -13.34 -5.72
C GLU A 277 1.87 -13.01 -7.20
N ASN A 278 1.08 -13.57 -8.12
CA ASN A 278 1.19 -13.33 -9.56
C ASN A 278 0.11 -12.38 -10.11
N PHE A 279 -0.63 -11.72 -9.23
CA PHE A 279 -1.83 -10.98 -9.59
C PHE A 279 -1.60 -9.92 -10.66
N SER A 280 -0.52 -9.13 -10.55
CA SER A 280 -0.19 -8.08 -11.52
C SER A 280 0.16 -8.61 -12.92
N ASN A 281 0.63 -9.86 -13.04
CA ASN A 281 0.97 -10.48 -14.32
C ASN A 281 -0.29 -10.84 -15.11
N TYR A 282 -1.35 -11.26 -14.42
CA TYR A 282 -2.64 -11.55 -15.04
C TYR A 282 -3.32 -10.30 -15.63
N PHE A 283 -3.10 -9.15 -15.01
CA PHE A 283 -3.69 -7.86 -15.41
C PHE A 283 -2.67 -6.92 -16.06
N VAL A 284 -1.65 -7.49 -16.74
CA VAL A 284 -0.58 -6.71 -17.38
C VAL A 284 -1.10 -5.73 -18.43
N ILE A 285 -2.23 -6.04 -19.08
CA ILE A 285 -2.88 -5.16 -20.06
C ILE A 285 -3.11 -3.75 -19.51
N LEU A 286 -3.42 -3.61 -18.21
CA LEU A 286 -3.68 -2.32 -17.57
C LEU A 286 -2.46 -1.39 -17.59
N LYS A 287 -1.26 -1.91 -17.86
CA LYS A 287 -0.03 -1.11 -17.98
C LYS A 287 0.14 -0.48 -19.36
N ASP A 288 -0.51 -1.03 -20.38
CA ASP A 288 -0.42 -0.61 -21.78
C ASP A 288 -1.61 0.26 -22.23
N ILE A 289 -2.65 0.36 -21.40
CA ILE A 289 -3.82 1.21 -21.70
C ILE A 289 -3.47 2.68 -21.46
N ASP A 290 -3.81 3.55 -22.42
CA ASP A 290 -3.76 4.99 -22.21
C ASP A 290 -4.90 5.44 -21.29
N ILE A 291 -4.55 5.70 -20.04
CA ILE A 291 -5.45 6.11 -18.98
C ILE A 291 -6.27 7.36 -19.36
N ARG A 292 -5.76 8.26 -20.21
CA ARG A 292 -6.49 9.47 -20.64
C ARG A 292 -7.74 9.15 -21.46
N GLN A 293 -7.74 7.99 -22.12
CA GLN A 293 -8.86 7.49 -22.93
C GLN A 293 -9.82 6.60 -22.12
N THR A 294 -9.52 6.36 -20.84
CA THR A 294 -10.34 5.52 -19.96
C THR A 294 -11.36 6.34 -19.19
N TYR A 295 -12.51 5.74 -18.90
CA TYR A 295 -13.48 6.37 -18.02
C TYR A 295 -13.02 6.19 -16.57
N LEU A 296 -12.58 7.28 -15.95
CA LEU A 296 -12.05 7.28 -14.59
C LEU A 296 -13.04 7.73 -13.53
N TYR A 297 -14.32 7.95 -13.86
CA TYR A 297 -15.34 8.25 -12.85
C TYR A 297 -14.96 9.42 -11.92
N ASP A 298 -14.38 10.47 -12.49
CA ASP A 298 -13.88 11.66 -11.78
C ASP A 298 -12.75 11.39 -10.76
N ILE A 299 -12.11 10.22 -10.83
CA ILE A 299 -10.93 9.90 -10.03
C ILE A 299 -9.72 10.67 -10.58
N ASP A 300 -9.20 11.60 -9.77
CA ASP A 300 -7.91 12.23 -10.03
C ASP A 300 -6.75 11.36 -9.51
N LEU A 301 -6.07 10.68 -10.44
CA LEU A 301 -4.94 9.80 -10.16
C LEU A 301 -3.65 10.55 -9.78
N ASN A 302 -3.62 11.88 -9.84
CA ASN A 302 -2.47 12.68 -9.43
C ASN A 302 -2.52 13.09 -7.95
N GLN A 303 -3.65 12.86 -7.28
CA GLN A 303 -3.80 13.20 -5.87
C GLN A 303 -2.84 12.38 -5.00
N PRO A 304 -2.27 12.95 -3.93
CA PRO A 304 -1.39 12.21 -3.03
C PRO A 304 -2.06 11.01 -2.35
N TYR A 305 -3.39 11.04 -2.24
CA TYR A 305 -4.24 9.94 -1.79
C TYR A 305 -5.44 9.83 -2.74
N ILE A 306 -5.56 8.68 -3.41
CA ILE A 306 -6.69 8.37 -4.28
C ILE A 306 -7.79 7.77 -3.40
N ALA A 307 -8.81 8.58 -3.11
CA ALA A 307 -9.93 8.18 -2.30
C ALA A 307 -10.94 7.39 -3.14
N ILE A 308 -11.28 6.19 -2.68
CA ILE A 308 -12.35 5.37 -3.23
C ILE A 308 -13.31 5.06 -2.10
N ASP A 309 -14.59 5.34 -2.32
CA ASP A 309 -15.67 5.05 -1.39
C ASP A 309 -16.70 4.13 -2.06
N ASN A 310 -17.72 3.75 -1.28
CA ASN A 310 -18.74 2.83 -1.74
C ASN A 310 -19.66 3.48 -2.81
N GLU A 311 -19.84 4.80 -2.79
CA GLU A 311 -20.64 5.51 -3.78
C GLU A 311 -19.98 5.44 -5.15
N LEU A 312 -18.68 5.71 -5.23
CA LEU A 312 -17.89 5.56 -6.44
C LEU A 312 -17.90 4.11 -6.95
N VAL A 313 -17.76 3.13 -6.04
CA VAL A 313 -17.86 1.70 -6.39
C VAL A 313 -19.23 1.35 -6.97
N GLU A 314 -20.31 1.87 -6.40
CA GLU A 314 -21.65 1.68 -6.94
C GLU A 314 -21.82 2.33 -8.31
N ASN A 315 -21.28 3.53 -8.51
CA ASN A 315 -21.30 4.22 -9.79
C ASN A 315 -20.57 3.40 -10.86
N ILE A 316 -19.35 2.93 -10.56
CA ILE A 316 -18.56 2.04 -11.43
C ILE A 316 -19.39 0.82 -11.86
N ASN A 317 -19.96 0.12 -10.89
CA ASN A 317 -20.74 -1.08 -11.12
C ASN A 317 -22.00 -0.84 -11.96
N LYS A 318 -22.71 0.26 -11.70
CA LYS A 318 -23.92 0.65 -12.46
C LYS A 318 -23.59 1.05 -13.90
N THR A 319 -22.58 1.88 -14.09
CA THR A 319 -22.21 2.42 -15.40
C THR A 319 -21.66 1.36 -16.34
N GLU A 320 -20.82 0.46 -15.84
CA GLU A 320 -20.17 -0.56 -16.65
C GLU A 320 -20.88 -1.93 -16.62
N ASP A 321 -22.00 -2.05 -15.89
CA ASP A 321 -22.75 -3.30 -15.71
C ASP A 321 -21.85 -4.44 -15.18
N VAL A 322 -21.26 -4.20 -14.01
CA VAL A 322 -20.33 -5.10 -13.31
C VAL A 322 -20.70 -5.20 -11.81
N ASN A 323 -20.02 -6.08 -11.06
CA ASN A 323 -20.34 -6.33 -9.63
C ASN A 323 -19.10 -6.47 -8.72
N PHE A 324 -18.09 -5.64 -8.95
CA PHE A 324 -16.85 -5.63 -8.18
C PHE A 324 -16.97 -4.85 -6.88
N ASN A 325 -16.22 -5.27 -5.86
CA ASN A 325 -16.17 -4.56 -4.59
C ASN A 325 -15.01 -3.56 -4.49
N LEU A 326 -15.02 -2.75 -3.43
CA LEU A 326 -14.00 -1.75 -3.13
C LEU A 326 -12.58 -2.33 -3.12
N LEU A 327 -12.40 -3.56 -2.64
CA LEU A 327 -11.09 -4.22 -2.58
C LEU A 327 -10.53 -4.46 -3.99
N PHE A 328 -11.38 -4.98 -4.90
CA PHE A 328 -10.95 -5.24 -6.28
C PHE A 328 -10.67 -3.95 -7.05
N ILE A 329 -11.52 -2.94 -6.91
CA ILE A 329 -11.35 -1.65 -7.59
C ILE A 329 -10.06 -0.96 -7.14
N ASN A 330 -9.80 -0.89 -5.83
CA ASN A 330 -8.51 -0.41 -5.30
C ASN A 330 -7.33 -1.22 -5.84
N LYS A 331 -7.47 -2.55 -5.92
CA LYS A 331 -6.42 -3.42 -6.44
C LYS A 331 -6.14 -3.16 -7.92
N MET A 332 -7.15 -3.00 -8.77
CA MET A 332 -6.98 -2.63 -10.19
C MET A 332 -6.29 -1.29 -10.35
N LEU A 333 -6.75 -0.28 -9.62
CA LEU A 333 -6.14 1.05 -9.66
C LEU A 333 -4.70 1.03 -9.11
N SER A 334 -4.37 0.12 -8.18
CA SER A 334 -2.98 -0.09 -7.76
C SER A 334 -2.07 -0.63 -8.87
N VAL A 335 -2.62 -1.42 -9.80
CA VAL A 335 -1.87 -1.91 -10.97
C VAL A 335 -1.63 -0.76 -11.95
N VAL A 336 -2.67 0.05 -12.20
CA VAL A 336 -2.61 1.23 -13.08
C VAL A 336 -1.62 2.28 -12.53
N THR A 337 -1.65 2.53 -11.23
CA THR A 337 -0.87 3.57 -10.55
C THR A 337 0.42 3.05 -9.90
N GLN A 338 0.86 1.83 -10.23
CA GLN A 338 1.97 1.15 -9.56
C GLN A 338 3.26 1.99 -9.48
N LYS A 339 3.52 2.84 -10.48
CA LYS A 339 4.71 3.73 -10.52
C LYS A 339 4.59 4.93 -9.57
N THR A 340 3.38 5.40 -9.28
CA THR A 340 3.14 6.65 -8.54
C THR A 340 2.58 6.42 -7.14
N HIS A 341 1.89 5.30 -6.90
CA HIS A 341 1.19 5.00 -5.66
C HIS A 341 1.50 3.60 -5.11
N SER A 342 1.36 3.47 -3.79
CA SER A 342 1.46 2.25 -3.00
C SER A 342 0.09 1.87 -2.46
N LEU A 343 -0.25 0.58 -2.49
CA LEU A 343 -1.45 0.04 -1.86
C LEU A 343 -1.16 -0.30 -0.38
N ILE A 344 -1.70 0.51 0.53
CA ILE A 344 -1.62 0.33 1.99
C ILE A 344 -2.88 -0.39 2.49
N GLY A 345 -2.78 -1.14 3.60
CA GLY A 345 -3.94 -1.81 4.22
C GLY A 345 -3.86 -3.33 4.29
N ASN A 346 -2.66 -3.91 4.11
CA ASN A 346 -2.38 -5.35 4.24
C ASN A 346 -3.42 -6.25 3.53
N GLU A 347 -3.76 -5.92 2.28
CA GLU A 347 -4.69 -6.67 1.41
C GLU A 347 -4.43 -8.18 1.42
N ARG A 348 -3.15 -8.60 1.47
CA ARG A 348 -2.72 -10.00 1.60
C ARG A 348 -3.43 -10.75 2.72
N TYR A 349 -3.64 -10.12 3.88
CA TYR A 349 -4.26 -10.80 5.02
C TYR A 349 -5.76 -11.03 4.83
N LYS A 350 -6.46 -10.08 4.20
CA LYS A 350 -7.86 -10.23 3.82
C LYS A 350 -8.03 -11.35 2.82
N VAL A 351 -7.27 -11.29 1.73
CA VAL A 351 -7.39 -12.21 0.60
C VAL A 351 -6.94 -13.63 0.97
N LEU A 352 -5.89 -13.77 1.78
CA LEU A 352 -5.37 -15.08 2.18
C LEU A 352 -5.95 -15.61 3.50
N HIS A 353 -6.84 -14.85 4.17
CA HIS A 353 -7.36 -15.11 5.53
C HIS A 353 -6.27 -15.39 6.57
N ILE A 354 -5.19 -14.62 6.52
CA ILE A 354 -4.12 -14.72 7.50
C ILE A 354 -4.56 -13.94 8.74
N ARG A 355 -4.81 -14.63 9.85
CA ARG A 355 -5.07 -14.00 11.16
C ARG A 355 -3.77 -13.96 11.96
N LYS A 356 -3.26 -12.76 12.23
CA LYS A 356 -2.15 -12.54 13.17
C LYS A 356 -2.69 -11.89 14.45
N ARG A 357 -2.39 -12.49 15.60
CA ARG A 357 -2.92 -12.10 16.92
C ARG A 357 -2.59 -10.64 17.31
N PHE A 358 -1.50 -10.09 16.79
CA PHE A 358 -0.95 -8.79 17.18
C PHE A 358 -0.99 -7.73 16.07
N MET A 359 -1.68 -7.98 14.96
CA MET A 359 -1.80 -7.02 13.86
C MET A 359 -3.23 -6.55 13.72
N HIS A 360 -3.39 -5.29 13.30
CA HIS A 360 -4.69 -4.72 12.98
C HIS A 360 -5.29 -5.44 11.76
N ASN A 361 -6.60 -5.72 11.83
CA ASN A 361 -7.35 -6.27 10.71
C ASN A 361 -8.01 -5.12 9.97
N TRP A 362 -7.31 -4.59 8.98
CA TRP A 362 -7.76 -3.47 8.16
C TRP A 362 -9.18 -3.69 7.62
N ASN A 363 -9.99 -2.64 7.61
CA ASN A 363 -11.31 -2.58 7.01
C ASN A 363 -11.20 -2.27 5.52
N GLU A 364 -10.30 -1.36 5.13
CA GLU A 364 -10.14 -0.94 3.73
C GLU A 364 -8.68 -1.08 3.24
N THR A 365 -8.43 -0.59 2.02
CA THR A 365 -7.10 -0.46 1.43
C THR A 365 -7.00 0.94 0.81
N TYR A 366 -5.80 1.52 0.85
CA TYR A 366 -5.57 2.94 0.56
C TYR A 366 -4.50 3.09 -0.50
N LEU A 367 -4.77 3.87 -1.54
CA LEU A 367 -3.79 4.21 -2.58
C LEU A 367 -3.11 5.53 -2.22
N ILE A 368 -1.88 5.44 -1.73
CA ILE A 368 -1.12 6.61 -1.24
C ILE A 368 0.13 6.77 -2.10
N SER A 369 0.43 8.01 -2.48
CA SER A 369 1.58 8.30 -3.35
C SER A 369 2.89 7.77 -2.76
N ASN A 370 3.74 7.24 -3.64
CA ASN A 370 5.06 6.69 -3.30
C ASN A 370 5.95 7.75 -2.61
N LYS A 371 5.76 9.03 -2.97
CA LYS A 371 6.45 10.15 -2.32
C LYS A 371 6.17 10.23 -0.82
N LEU A 372 4.96 9.86 -0.38
CA LEU A 372 4.57 9.87 1.04
C LEU A 372 4.86 8.54 1.74
N SER A 373 4.53 7.40 1.12
CA SER A 373 4.75 6.08 1.73
C SER A 373 6.24 5.76 1.96
N ASN A 374 7.14 6.39 1.19
CA ASN A 374 8.58 6.29 1.39
C ASN A 374 9.09 7.08 2.60
N ILE A 375 8.42 8.17 3.00
CA ILE A 375 8.85 9.03 4.12
C ILE A 375 8.06 8.78 5.41
N PHE A 376 6.93 8.08 5.35
CA PHE A 376 6.04 7.83 6.49
C PHE A 376 5.53 6.38 6.50
N ASP A 377 5.50 5.75 7.67
CA ASP A 377 4.98 4.40 7.85
C ASP A 377 3.50 4.36 8.26
N PHE A 378 2.62 4.37 7.26
CA PHE A 378 1.17 4.26 7.47
C PHE A 378 0.75 2.94 8.14
N THR A 379 1.50 1.85 7.90
CA THR A 379 1.17 0.56 8.48
C THR A 379 1.49 0.53 9.96
N GLN A 380 2.68 1.02 10.33
CA GLN A 380 3.09 1.11 11.73
C GLN A 380 2.20 2.06 12.53
N PHE A 381 1.76 3.17 11.92
CA PHE A 381 0.78 4.09 12.51
C PHE A 381 -0.51 3.37 12.93
N VAL A 382 -1.13 2.63 12.01
CA VAL A 382 -2.36 1.89 12.29
C VAL A 382 -2.15 0.76 13.29
N GLU A 383 -1.04 0.05 13.20
CA GLU A 383 -0.70 -1.02 14.15
C GLU A 383 -0.46 -0.48 15.57
N ASP A 384 0.13 0.70 15.71
CA ASP A 384 0.34 1.33 17.01
C ASP A 384 -0.97 1.87 17.61
N LEU A 385 -1.87 2.45 16.81
CA LEU A 385 -3.20 2.83 17.26
C LEU A 385 -4.00 1.63 17.78
N GLU A 386 -3.99 0.52 17.05
CA GLU A 386 -4.63 -0.73 17.46
C GLU A 386 -4.10 -1.21 18.82
N LYS A 387 -2.78 -1.11 19.06
CA LYS A 387 -2.18 -1.46 20.35
C LYS A 387 -2.65 -0.54 21.47
N HIS A 388 -2.76 0.77 21.23
CA HIS A 388 -3.28 1.71 22.22
C HIS A 388 -4.74 1.42 22.58
N LEU A 389 -5.58 1.13 21.58
CA LEU A 389 -7.01 0.86 21.78
C LEU A 389 -7.29 -0.49 22.46
N LYS A 390 -6.51 -1.52 22.13
CA LYS A 390 -6.59 -2.84 22.79
C LYS A 390 -5.88 -2.86 24.15
N GLY A 391 -4.92 -1.97 24.36
CA GLY A 391 -4.19 -1.81 25.61
C GLY A 391 -5.10 -1.34 26.76
N LYS A 392 -4.66 -1.51 28.01
CA LYS A 392 -5.42 -1.05 29.18
C LYS A 392 -5.31 0.47 29.33
N ILE A 393 -6.38 1.18 29.02
CA ILE A 393 -6.52 2.62 29.25
C ILE A 393 -7.16 2.84 30.62
N ARG A 394 -6.37 3.34 31.58
CA ARG A 394 -6.79 3.56 32.97
C ARG A 394 -7.50 4.88 33.19
N GLU A 395 -7.15 5.90 32.42
CA GLU A 395 -7.72 7.24 32.51
C GLU A 395 -7.97 7.73 31.09
N THR A 396 -9.04 8.50 30.89
CA THR A 396 -9.32 9.11 29.58
C THR A 396 -8.28 10.19 29.34
N TYR A 397 -7.65 10.20 28.16
CA TYR A 397 -6.64 11.20 27.82
C TYR A 397 -6.76 11.64 26.36
N TRP A 398 -6.15 12.80 26.08
CA TRP A 398 -6.01 13.37 24.75
C TRP A 398 -4.56 13.28 24.32
N LEU A 399 -4.34 12.98 23.05
CA LEU A 399 -3.01 12.88 22.47
C LEU A 399 -2.96 13.75 21.21
N ASN A 400 -1.97 14.65 21.14
CA ASN A 400 -1.82 15.56 20.02
C ASN A 400 -1.45 14.78 18.75
N PHE A 401 -2.32 14.87 17.74
CA PHE A 401 -2.23 14.01 16.57
C PHE A 401 -0.95 14.23 15.77
N ASN A 402 -0.62 15.48 15.46
CA ASN A 402 0.58 15.80 14.70
C ASN A 402 1.85 15.34 15.41
N GLN A 403 1.97 15.59 16.72
CA GLN A 403 3.12 15.13 17.51
C GLN A 403 3.21 13.60 17.51
N TYR A 404 2.09 12.92 17.61
CA TYR A 404 2.04 11.46 17.54
C TYR A 404 2.46 10.91 16.18
N LEU A 405 2.09 11.56 15.08
CA LEU A 405 2.49 11.14 13.74
C LEU A 405 4.01 11.18 13.54
N LEU A 406 4.74 12.08 14.21
CA LEU A 406 6.19 12.23 14.04
C LEU A 406 6.98 10.94 14.29
N GLN A 407 6.50 10.06 15.17
CA GLN A 407 7.22 8.81 15.48
C GLN A 407 7.20 7.78 14.35
N PHE A 408 6.36 7.96 13.33
CA PHE A 408 6.26 7.07 12.16
C PHE A 408 6.96 7.63 10.92
N TYR A 409 7.66 8.76 11.04
CA TYR A 409 8.50 9.29 9.97
C TYR A 409 9.74 8.42 9.79
N LYS A 410 10.00 8.07 8.52
CA LYS A 410 11.23 7.39 8.07
C LYS A 410 12.32 8.39 7.68
N SER A 411 11.92 9.63 7.39
CA SER A 411 12.80 10.72 6.96
C SER A 411 13.04 11.73 8.08
N LYS A 412 14.19 12.42 8.04
CA LYS A 412 14.48 13.57 8.93
C LYS A 412 13.63 14.80 8.59
N SER A 413 13.14 14.90 7.35
CA SER A 413 12.35 16.04 6.89
C SER A 413 10.85 15.81 7.12
N ILE A 414 10.20 16.78 7.78
CA ILE A 414 8.77 16.75 8.14
C ILE A 414 7.90 17.71 7.31
N LEU A 415 8.42 18.20 6.19
CA LEU A 415 7.74 19.21 5.33
C LEU A 415 6.36 18.77 4.82
N LYS A 416 6.05 17.47 4.82
CA LYS A 416 4.78 16.90 4.33
C LYS A 416 3.80 16.53 5.45
N ILE A 417 4.03 16.99 6.68
CA ILE A 417 3.20 16.64 7.84
C ILE A 417 1.71 16.96 7.69
N ASN A 418 1.37 18.11 7.11
CA ASN A 418 -0.04 18.48 6.94
C ASN A 418 -0.78 17.49 6.03
N LEU A 419 -0.18 17.16 4.89
CA LEU A 419 -0.75 16.21 3.94
C LEU A 419 -0.81 14.79 4.50
N ILE A 420 0.23 14.35 5.23
CA ILE A 420 0.21 13.07 5.93
C ILE A 420 -0.88 13.05 7.00
N SER A 421 -1.02 14.12 7.77
CA SER A 421 -2.05 14.25 8.80
C SER A 421 -3.45 14.15 8.21
N GLU A 422 -3.74 14.80 7.09
CA GLU A 422 -5.04 14.70 6.42
C GLU A 422 -5.36 13.27 5.98
N ILE A 423 -4.37 12.55 5.44
CA ILE A 423 -4.55 11.14 5.04
C ILE A 423 -4.74 10.25 6.28
N CYS A 424 -3.92 10.44 7.31
CA CYS A 424 -4.01 9.70 8.56
C CYS A 424 -5.33 9.95 9.29
N GLU A 425 -5.91 11.14 9.21
CA GLU A 425 -7.23 11.47 9.76
C GLU A 425 -8.35 10.68 9.05
N LYS A 426 -8.28 10.54 7.72
CA LYS A 426 -9.20 9.68 6.96
C LYS A 426 -9.06 8.21 7.34
N ILE A 427 -7.83 7.71 7.48
CA ILE A 427 -7.56 6.34 7.94
C ILE A 427 -8.09 6.13 9.36
N LEU A 428 -7.85 7.10 10.26
CA LEU A 428 -8.30 7.05 11.65
C LEU A 428 -9.82 6.88 11.75
N PHE A 429 -10.58 7.62 10.93
CA PHE A 429 -12.03 7.48 10.87
C PHE A 429 -12.47 6.15 10.25
N ARG A 430 -11.92 5.74 9.10
CA ARG A 430 -12.35 4.53 8.39
C ARG A 430 -11.96 3.22 9.08
N GLU A 431 -10.83 3.19 9.76
CA GLU A 431 -10.33 1.99 10.46
C GLU A 431 -10.82 1.89 11.90
N PHE A 432 -11.00 3.03 12.61
CA PHE A 432 -11.27 3.03 14.05
C PHE A 432 -12.50 3.85 14.48
N SER A 433 -13.19 4.52 13.55
CA SER A 433 -14.29 5.47 13.85
C SER A 433 -13.88 6.57 14.84
N LEU A 434 -12.59 6.94 14.84
CA LEU A 434 -12.04 7.99 15.68
C LEU A 434 -11.98 9.31 14.90
N VAL A 435 -12.26 10.42 15.58
CA VAL A 435 -12.29 11.77 15.01
C VAL A 435 -11.40 12.68 15.88
N LEU A 436 -10.79 13.68 15.25
CA LEU A 436 -9.98 14.67 15.95
C LEU A 436 -10.86 15.78 16.55
N ASP A 437 -10.47 16.31 17.70
CA ASP A 437 -11.08 17.51 18.26
C ASP A 437 -10.64 18.79 17.50
N SER A 438 -11.20 19.95 17.90
CA SER A 438 -10.85 21.25 17.31
C SER A 438 -9.38 21.65 17.49
N LYS A 439 -8.64 20.96 18.37
CA LYS A 439 -7.21 21.17 18.65
C LYS A 439 -6.33 20.06 18.04
N LYS A 440 -6.87 19.26 17.11
CA LYS A 440 -6.19 18.13 16.47
C LYS A 440 -5.66 17.09 17.47
N ASN A 441 -6.44 16.77 18.51
CA ASN A 441 -6.14 15.67 19.42
C ASN A 441 -7.04 14.45 19.17
N ILE A 442 -6.47 13.27 19.38
CA ILE A 442 -7.22 12.01 19.47
C ILE A 442 -7.68 11.80 20.91
N LEU A 443 -8.95 11.44 21.10
CA LEU A 443 -9.52 11.05 22.40
C LEU A 443 -9.40 9.54 22.62
N PHE A 444 -8.65 9.13 23.64
CA PHE A 444 -8.61 7.75 24.12
C PHE A 444 -9.45 7.62 25.38
N LYS A 445 -10.61 6.98 25.27
CA LYS A 445 -11.52 6.74 26.41
C LYS A 445 -10.99 5.61 27.30
N ARG A 446 -11.18 5.76 28.62
CA ARG A 446 -10.96 4.68 29.59
C ARG A 446 -11.73 3.43 29.17
N ASN A 447 -11.00 2.32 28.98
CA ASN A 447 -11.56 1.00 28.65
C ASN A 447 -11.43 -0.01 29.80
N THR A 448 -10.92 0.43 30.95
CA THR A 448 -10.83 -0.38 32.17
C THR A 448 -11.89 0.04 33.19
N LEU A 449 -12.38 -0.91 33.97
CA LEU A 449 -13.31 -0.62 35.06
C LEU A 449 -12.64 0.27 36.11
N LYS A 450 -13.36 1.25 36.66
CA LYS A 450 -12.93 2.04 37.82
C LYS A 450 -12.64 1.13 39.00
N THR A 451 -11.45 1.23 39.55
CA THR A 451 -11.04 0.46 40.72
C THR A 451 -11.53 1.17 41.99
N LEU A 452 -11.68 0.44 43.10
CA LEU A 452 -12.06 1.06 44.37
C LEU A 452 -11.11 2.20 44.82
N PRO A 453 -9.77 2.10 44.62
CA PRO A 453 -8.86 3.23 44.74
C PRO A 453 -9.27 4.49 43.96
N ASP A 454 -9.71 4.34 42.71
CA ASP A 454 -10.14 5.47 41.86
C ASP A 454 -11.38 6.15 42.46
N TYR A 455 -12.37 5.36 42.88
CA TYR A 455 -13.58 5.88 43.54
C TYR A 455 -13.29 6.57 44.87
N ILE A 456 -12.27 6.13 45.63
CA ILE A 456 -11.85 6.80 46.87
C ILE A 456 -11.29 8.18 46.57
N ILE A 457 -10.44 8.31 45.53
CA ILE A 457 -9.88 9.60 45.12
C ILE A 457 -11.01 10.54 44.68
N GLU A 458 -11.89 10.10 43.77
CA GLU A 458 -13.03 10.89 43.29
C GLU A 458 -13.97 11.32 44.41
N LEU A 459 -14.21 10.44 45.40
CA LEU A 459 -15.02 10.77 46.56
C LEU A 459 -14.38 11.89 47.39
N LEU A 460 -13.07 11.81 47.63
CA LEU A 460 -12.34 12.83 48.38
C LEU A 460 -12.29 14.15 47.61
N GLU A 461 -12.06 14.13 46.30
CA GLU A 461 -12.12 15.31 45.42
C GLU A 461 -13.50 15.97 45.50
N LYS A 462 -14.58 15.18 45.35
CA LYS A 462 -15.95 15.67 45.39
C LYS A 462 -16.33 16.25 46.75
N LYS A 463 -15.87 15.65 47.86
CA LYS A 463 -16.17 16.13 49.20
C LYS A 463 -15.32 17.33 49.61
N GLY A 464 -14.12 17.47 49.07
CA GLY A 464 -13.23 18.61 49.34
C GLY A 464 -12.68 18.67 50.77
N HIS A 465 -12.95 17.67 51.61
CA HIS A 465 -12.45 17.59 52.98
C HIS A 465 -12.09 16.14 53.36
N PRO A 466 -11.24 15.93 54.38
CA PRO A 466 -10.88 14.59 54.83
C PRO A 466 -12.08 13.79 55.31
N LEU A 467 -12.07 12.49 55.05
CA LEU A 467 -13.11 11.53 55.45
C LEU A 467 -12.52 10.37 56.22
N THR A 468 -13.25 9.86 57.21
CA THR A 468 -12.96 8.59 57.84
C THR A 468 -13.25 7.43 56.89
N VAL A 469 -12.56 6.29 57.08
CA VAL A 469 -12.86 5.07 56.32
C VAL A 469 -14.31 4.59 56.50
N TYR A 470 -14.93 4.89 57.64
CA TYR A 470 -16.35 4.60 57.90
C TYR A 470 -17.29 5.46 57.04
N GLU A 471 -17.05 6.77 56.99
CA GLU A 471 -17.80 7.68 56.12
C GLU A 471 -17.62 7.32 54.64
N MET A 472 -16.37 7.03 54.22
CA MET A 472 -16.10 6.57 52.86
C MET A 472 -16.83 5.27 52.54
N PHE A 473 -16.82 4.29 53.45
CA PHE A 473 -17.55 3.03 53.27
C PHE A 473 -19.05 3.28 53.10
N ASN A 474 -19.67 4.08 53.96
CA ASN A 474 -21.11 4.35 53.91
C ASN A 474 -21.52 5.03 52.59
N ILE A 475 -20.70 5.96 52.09
CA ILE A 475 -20.97 6.64 50.82
C ILE A 475 -20.74 5.68 49.63
N LEU A 476 -19.59 4.99 49.60
CA LEU A 476 -19.24 4.07 48.51
C LEU A 476 -20.16 2.85 48.47
N LYS A 477 -20.65 2.37 49.61
CA LYS A 477 -21.62 1.25 49.64
C LYS A 477 -22.93 1.62 48.96
N LYS A 478 -23.40 2.86 49.12
CA LYS A 478 -24.60 3.37 48.44
C LYS A 478 -24.37 3.59 46.93
N GLN A 479 -23.18 4.05 46.54
CA GLN A 479 -22.86 4.37 45.15
C GLN A 479 -22.46 3.16 44.30
N ILE A 480 -21.73 2.20 44.89
CA ILE A 480 -21.14 1.03 44.20
C ILE A 480 -21.25 -0.23 45.09
N PRO A 481 -22.47 -0.68 45.41
CA PRO A 481 -22.71 -1.73 46.41
C PRO A 481 -22.02 -3.07 46.12
N GLU A 482 -21.82 -3.41 44.85
CA GLU A 482 -21.18 -4.65 44.40
C GLU A 482 -19.67 -4.69 44.65
N ARG A 483 -19.01 -3.52 44.61
CA ARG A 483 -17.55 -3.38 44.74
C ARG A 483 -17.11 -3.04 46.16
N CYS A 484 -17.97 -2.39 46.93
CA CYS A 484 -17.71 -2.01 48.32
C CYS A 484 -18.36 -3.02 49.27
N LYS A 485 -17.62 -4.07 49.68
CA LYS A 485 -18.16 -5.17 50.50
C LYS A 485 -18.01 -4.96 52.00
N SER A 486 -16.89 -4.38 52.44
CA SER A 486 -16.64 -4.08 53.85
C SER A 486 -15.72 -2.88 54.03
N ILE A 487 -15.62 -2.41 55.27
CA ILE A 487 -14.74 -1.32 55.70
C ILE A 487 -13.27 -1.71 55.46
N GLU A 488 -12.90 -2.97 55.68
CA GLU A 488 -11.56 -3.51 55.48
C GLU A 488 -11.16 -3.50 53.99
N VAL A 489 -12.13 -3.69 53.09
CA VAL A 489 -11.89 -3.58 51.65
C VAL A 489 -11.57 -2.14 51.25
N VAL A 490 -12.25 -1.14 51.84
CA VAL A 490 -11.93 0.28 51.62
C VAL A 490 -10.54 0.60 52.18
N ARG A 491 -10.25 0.14 53.41
CA ARG A 491 -8.96 0.35 54.08
C ARG A 491 -7.78 -0.31 53.35
N SER A 492 -7.94 -1.55 52.87
CA SER A 492 -6.90 -2.22 52.07
C SER A 492 -6.73 -1.59 50.69
N SER A 493 -7.81 -1.05 50.11
CA SER A 493 -7.76 -0.33 48.83
C SER A 493 -7.01 0.99 48.93
N TYR A 494 -7.16 1.69 50.06
CA TYR A 494 -6.34 2.86 50.37
C TYR A 494 -4.83 2.56 50.27
N HIS A 495 -4.37 1.43 50.81
CA HIS A 495 -2.94 1.08 50.79
C HIS A 495 -2.38 0.83 49.38
N ARG A 496 -3.26 0.64 48.37
CA ARG A 496 -2.87 0.51 46.97
C ARG A 496 -2.80 1.85 46.24
N ILE A 497 -3.27 2.94 46.85
CA ILE A 497 -3.14 4.30 46.29
C ILE A 497 -1.70 4.79 46.54
N ALA A 498 -1.12 5.43 45.53
CA ALA A 498 0.23 5.99 45.62
C ALA A 498 0.30 7.08 46.71
N LYS A 499 1.38 7.07 47.51
CA LYS A 499 1.54 7.92 48.72
C LYS A 499 1.65 9.42 48.42
N ASP A 500 1.92 9.77 47.17
CA ASP A 500 1.94 11.12 46.63
C ASP A 500 0.55 11.64 46.23
N LYS A 501 -0.45 10.76 46.07
CA LYS A 501 -1.85 11.15 45.80
C LYS A 501 -2.69 11.28 47.07
N ILE A 502 -2.41 10.50 48.11
CA ILE A 502 -3.24 10.45 49.31
C ILE A 502 -2.43 10.52 50.60
N MET A 503 -3.05 10.99 51.69
CA MET A 503 -2.46 11.05 53.02
C MET A 503 -3.43 10.56 54.10
N CYS A 504 -2.87 10.16 55.24
CA CYS A 504 -3.63 9.79 56.43
C CYS A 504 -3.44 10.81 57.55
N PHE A 505 -4.45 10.97 58.41
CA PHE A 505 -4.40 11.86 59.56
C PHE A 505 -4.19 11.05 60.84
N GLY A 506 -2.94 10.94 61.27
CA GLY A 506 -2.60 10.22 62.50
C GLY A 506 -3.02 8.75 62.46
N ARG A 507 -3.76 8.32 63.50
CA ARG A 507 -4.30 6.95 63.67
C ARG A 507 -5.82 6.91 63.67
N THR A 508 -6.50 7.94 63.17
CA THR A 508 -7.96 8.07 63.24
C THR A 508 -8.69 7.35 62.09
N SER A 509 -7.98 6.62 61.24
CA SER A 509 -8.52 6.08 59.98
C SER A 509 -9.17 7.16 59.10
N THR A 510 -8.68 8.40 59.17
CA THR A 510 -9.10 9.53 58.34
C THR A 510 -8.09 9.76 57.22
N TYR A 511 -8.59 9.99 56.02
CA TYR A 511 -7.81 10.09 54.79
C TYR A 511 -8.19 11.33 54.00
N GLY A 512 -7.25 11.86 53.23
CA GLY A 512 -7.44 13.03 52.39
C GLY A 512 -6.44 13.08 51.25
N LEU A 513 -6.62 13.98 50.29
CA LEU A 513 -5.72 14.12 49.15
C LEU A 513 -4.42 14.78 49.58
N LYS A 514 -3.29 14.27 49.08
CA LYS A 514 -1.97 14.80 49.43
C LYS A 514 -1.75 16.22 48.91
N GLU A 515 -2.36 16.56 47.78
CA GLU A 515 -2.32 17.90 47.18
C GLU A 515 -2.87 18.98 48.11
N TRP A 516 -3.80 18.65 49.02
CA TRP A 516 -4.36 19.61 49.96
C TRP A 516 -3.32 20.22 50.92
N GLU A 517 -2.17 19.59 51.13
CA GLU A 517 -1.08 20.21 51.90
C GLU A 517 -0.43 21.39 51.18
N LYS A 518 -0.56 21.47 49.84
CA LYS A 518 -0.05 22.58 49.02
C LYS A 518 -1.05 23.73 48.95
N THR A 519 -2.34 23.41 48.84
CA THR A 519 -3.41 24.40 48.63
C THR A 519 -4.01 24.91 49.94
N ASN A 520 -4.00 24.12 51.02
CA ASN A 520 -4.58 24.49 52.31
C ASN A 520 -3.54 24.47 53.44
N ARG A 521 -3.20 25.66 53.95
CA ARG A 521 -2.21 25.87 55.02
C ARG A 521 -2.58 25.22 56.36
N ASN A 522 -3.84 24.84 56.56
CA ASN A 522 -4.34 24.21 57.78
C ASN A 522 -4.47 22.68 57.64
N ILE A 523 -4.11 22.11 56.49
CA ILE A 523 -4.16 20.66 56.26
C ILE A 523 -2.73 20.10 56.26
N LYS A 524 -2.51 19.09 57.12
CA LYS A 524 -1.27 18.31 57.16
C LYS A 524 -1.53 16.85 57.52
N GLY A 525 -1.04 15.97 56.68
CA GLY A 525 -1.03 14.53 56.90
C GLY A 525 0.03 14.09 57.91
N GLY A 526 -0.02 12.82 58.27
CA GLY A 526 0.94 12.20 59.20
C GLY A 526 0.55 12.28 60.67
N THR A 527 1.46 11.84 61.54
CA THR A 527 1.27 11.77 62.98
C THR A 527 1.77 13.04 63.66
N ILE A 528 1.34 13.27 64.91
CA ILE A 528 1.87 14.35 65.78
C ILE A 528 3.41 14.34 65.79
N ARG A 529 4.02 13.15 65.81
CA ARG A 529 5.48 12.95 65.73
C ARG A 529 6.06 13.51 64.43
N LYS A 530 5.52 13.13 63.26
CA LYS A 530 6.02 13.62 61.97
C LYS A 530 5.89 15.14 61.84
N ILE A 531 4.74 15.70 62.26
CA ILE A 531 4.48 17.14 62.24
C ILE A 531 5.44 17.88 63.20
N SER A 532 5.68 17.32 64.39
CA SER A 532 6.64 17.89 65.35
C SER A 532 8.08 17.82 64.82
N LYS A 533 8.46 16.72 64.16
CA LYS A 533 9.78 16.58 63.53
C LYS A 533 9.98 17.60 62.42
N GLU A 534 9.00 17.76 61.54
CA GLU A 534 9.02 18.78 60.48
C GLU A 534 9.19 20.19 61.05
N TYR A 535 8.45 20.52 62.11
CA TYR A 535 8.57 21.80 62.77
C TYR A 535 9.97 22.03 63.36
N LEU A 536 10.48 21.07 64.13
CA LEU A 536 11.80 21.16 64.76
C LEU A 536 12.93 21.20 63.73
N ASN A 537 12.75 20.57 62.55
CA ASN A 537 13.72 20.63 61.47
C ASN A 537 14.00 22.05 60.97
N LYS A 538 13.06 22.98 61.16
CA LYS A 538 13.23 24.40 60.77
C LYS A 538 14.16 25.19 61.69
N PHE A 539 14.58 24.62 62.82
CA PHE A 539 15.36 25.33 63.84
C PHE A 539 16.65 24.59 64.18
N ASN A 540 17.69 25.35 64.50
CA ASN A 540 18.99 24.84 64.97
C ASN A 540 19.10 24.85 66.51
N LYS A 541 17.99 25.10 67.21
CA LYS A 541 17.89 25.10 68.68
C LYS A 541 16.68 24.27 69.11
N PRO A 542 16.70 23.60 70.29
CA PRO A 542 15.53 22.93 70.82
C PRO A 542 14.39 23.94 71.03
N LYS A 543 13.14 23.50 70.88
CA LYS A 543 11.96 24.34 71.06
C LYS A 543 11.16 23.94 72.29
N HIS A 544 10.61 24.92 72.99
CA HIS A 544 9.74 24.65 74.13
C HIS A 544 8.48 23.91 73.64
N ILE A 545 7.95 22.98 74.44
CA ILE A 545 6.76 22.20 74.08
C ILE A 545 5.57 23.06 73.67
N ASN A 546 5.40 24.24 74.29
CA ASN A 546 4.31 25.16 73.95
C ASN A 546 4.45 25.73 72.53
N GLU A 547 5.68 25.98 72.04
CA GLU A 547 5.91 26.42 70.66
C GLU A 547 5.59 25.29 69.66
N ILE A 548 6.01 24.07 69.97
CA ILE A 548 5.68 22.88 69.17
C ILE A 548 4.16 22.66 69.15
N ALA A 549 3.50 22.80 70.30
CA ALA A 549 2.05 22.67 70.42
C ALA A 549 1.31 23.73 69.59
N LYS A 550 1.74 24.99 69.61
CA LYS A 550 1.17 26.05 68.76
C LYS A 550 1.20 25.71 67.27
N TYR A 551 2.23 24.99 66.80
CA TYR A 551 2.30 24.52 65.41
C TYR A 551 1.42 23.30 65.16
N VAL A 552 1.50 22.29 66.03
CA VAL A 552 0.76 21.02 65.87
C VAL A 552 -0.76 21.22 65.96
N ILE A 553 -1.24 22.09 66.86
CA ILE A 553 -2.66 22.35 67.10
C ILE A 553 -3.37 22.90 65.86
N ARG A 554 -2.66 23.63 64.97
CA ARG A 554 -3.20 24.08 63.68
C ARG A 554 -3.73 22.94 62.82
N PHE A 555 -3.10 21.77 62.93
CA PHE A 555 -3.44 20.58 62.17
C PHE A 555 -4.19 19.54 62.99
N ARG A 556 -4.08 19.60 64.33
CA ARG A 556 -4.68 18.65 65.28
C ARG A 556 -5.32 19.44 66.44
N PRO A 557 -6.46 20.10 66.21
CA PRO A 557 -7.04 21.05 67.18
C PRO A 557 -7.44 20.40 68.51
N THR A 558 -7.69 19.09 68.53
CA THR A 558 -8.10 18.34 69.73
C THR A 558 -6.94 17.91 70.64
N THR A 559 -5.69 18.23 70.32
CA THR A 559 -4.52 17.91 71.16
C THR A 559 -4.07 19.09 72.03
N ASN A 560 -3.13 18.85 72.94
CA ASN A 560 -2.54 19.88 73.78
C ASN A 560 -1.07 19.58 74.09
N ALA A 561 -0.35 20.56 74.66
CA ALA A 561 1.08 20.44 74.96
C ALA A 561 1.43 19.22 75.83
N LYS A 562 0.58 18.87 76.82
CA LYS A 562 0.78 17.70 77.70
C LYS A 562 0.65 16.38 76.92
N SER A 563 -0.35 16.29 76.05
CA SER A 563 -0.58 15.11 75.19
C SER A 563 0.54 14.95 74.15
N ILE A 564 0.96 16.05 73.52
CA ILE A 564 2.07 16.05 72.55
C ILE A 564 3.35 15.56 73.22
N ILE A 565 3.78 16.14 74.35
CA ILE A 565 5.04 15.73 74.99
C ILE A 565 5.01 14.26 75.44
N SER A 566 3.87 13.79 75.95
CA SER A 566 3.68 12.38 76.28
C SER A 566 3.83 11.49 75.04
N ASN A 567 3.18 11.86 73.94
CA ASN A 567 3.23 11.14 72.66
C ASN A 567 4.63 11.07 72.04
N LEU A 568 5.41 12.15 72.18
CA LEU A 568 6.81 12.22 71.73
C LEU A 568 7.75 11.39 72.62
N LYS A 569 7.52 11.35 73.94
CA LYS A 569 8.35 10.57 74.87
C LYS A 569 8.22 9.05 74.68
N VAL A 570 7.04 8.58 74.28
CA VAL A 570 6.78 7.16 73.98
C VAL A 570 7.08 6.80 72.52
N ASP A 571 7.92 7.59 71.85
CA ASP A 571 8.30 7.37 70.47
C ASP A 571 9.52 6.44 70.33
N ASN A 572 9.29 5.27 69.73
CA ASN A 572 10.34 4.28 69.50
C ASN A 572 11.26 4.62 68.31
N SER A 573 10.90 5.63 67.51
CA SER A 573 11.69 6.03 66.34
C SER A 573 12.98 6.80 66.69
N ASN A 574 13.13 7.18 67.96
CA ASN A 574 14.31 7.86 68.51
C ASN A 574 14.63 9.20 67.81
N TRP A 575 13.62 9.88 67.24
CA TRP A 575 13.79 11.17 66.59
C TRP A 575 14.03 12.31 67.57
N PHE A 576 13.52 12.22 68.79
CA PHE A 576 13.44 13.34 69.73
C PHE A 576 14.42 13.22 70.90
N VAL A 577 15.02 14.34 71.29
CA VAL A 577 15.83 14.51 72.50
C VAL A 577 15.14 15.51 73.41
N PHE A 578 15.05 15.18 74.69
CA PHE A 578 14.35 15.99 75.69
C PHE A 578 15.36 16.70 76.58
N TYR A 579 15.07 17.95 76.91
CA TYR A 579 15.90 18.81 77.75
C TYR A 579 15.09 19.34 78.95
N LYS A 580 15.80 19.83 79.97
CA LYS A 580 15.19 20.51 81.13
C LYS A 580 14.23 21.62 80.66
N ASN A 581 13.24 21.94 81.50
CA ASN A 581 12.22 22.96 81.23
C ASN A 581 11.36 22.67 79.98
N LYS A 582 11.08 21.39 79.68
CA LYS A 582 10.19 20.95 78.59
C LYS A 582 10.61 21.39 77.17
N TYR A 583 11.91 21.55 76.95
CA TYR A 583 12.46 21.75 75.60
C TYR A 583 12.65 20.42 74.88
N VAL A 584 12.33 20.39 73.58
CA VAL A 584 12.45 19.20 72.72
C VAL A 584 13.28 19.57 71.49
N GLY A 585 14.25 18.74 71.16
CA GLY A 585 15.03 18.82 69.93
C GLY A 585 14.99 17.50 69.16
N LEU A 586 15.63 17.48 68.00
CA LEU A 586 15.87 16.29 67.18
C LEU A 586 17.25 15.69 67.40
N LYS A 587 17.33 14.36 67.45
CA LYS A 587 18.56 13.61 67.77
C LYS A 587 19.67 13.76 66.73
N ASP A 588 19.29 13.94 65.47
CA ASP A 588 20.17 14.13 64.31
C ASP A 588 20.76 15.55 64.20
N LYS A 589 20.46 16.43 65.16
CA LYS A 589 21.02 17.79 65.21
C LYS A 589 21.87 17.99 66.46
N ASN A 590 23.01 18.67 66.27
CA ASN A 590 23.86 19.12 67.36
C ASN A 590 23.36 20.47 67.88
N TYR A 591 23.08 20.54 69.18
CA TYR A 591 22.67 21.76 69.86
C TYR A 591 23.79 22.21 70.81
N ILE A 592 23.96 23.51 70.92
CA ILE A 592 25.01 24.13 71.75
C ILE A 592 24.80 23.76 73.24
N GLN A 593 25.91 23.58 73.96
CA GLN A 593 26.07 22.86 75.24
C GLN A 593 25.26 23.34 76.46
N HIS A 594 24.49 24.43 76.36
CA HIS A 594 23.72 25.01 77.47
C HIS A 594 22.42 24.27 77.83
N TYR A 595 21.98 23.29 77.04
CA TYR A 595 20.76 22.52 77.33
C TYR A 595 21.06 21.20 78.06
N LYS A 596 20.62 21.08 79.32
CA LYS A 596 20.74 19.83 80.10
C LYS A 596 19.76 18.76 79.59
N LYS A 597 20.27 17.68 78.98
CA LYS A 597 19.50 16.54 78.48
C LYS A 597 18.81 15.78 79.62
N ILE A 598 17.61 15.27 79.37
CA ILE A 598 16.86 14.40 80.29
C ILE A 598 16.97 12.96 79.76
N ALA A 599 17.47 12.04 80.58
CA ALA A 599 17.41 10.61 80.30
C ALA A 599 15.97 10.10 80.52
N LEU A 600 15.37 9.48 79.49
CA LEU A 600 14.09 8.80 79.63
C LEU A 600 14.34 7.38 80.17
N LYS A 601 13.77 7.04 81.33
CA LYS A 601 13.70 5.64 81.79
C LYS A 601 12.78 4.86 80.84
N LYS A 602 13.29 3.85 80.14
CA LYS A 602 12.46 2.94 79.34
C LYS A 602 11.53 2.17 80.29
N LYS A 603 10.22 2.37 80.19
CA LYS A 603 9.24 1.42 80.75
C LYS A 603 9.16 0.23 79.79
N TYR A 604 9.44 -0.97 80.28
CA TYR A 604 9.18 -2.22 79.57
C TYR A 604 7.69 -2.29 79.22
N ILE A 605 7.37 -2.50 77.95
CA ILE A 605 6.02 -2.83 77.50
C ILE A 605 5.97 -4.36 77.46
N ILE A 606 5.18 -4.95 78.34
CA ILE A 606 4.79 -6.36 78.27
C ILE A 606 3.90 -6.52 77.03
N ASN A 607 4.26 -7.41 76.11
CA ASN A 607 3.44 -7.83 74.99
C ASN A 607 2.25 -8.64 75.51
N PRO A 608 0.98 -8.28 75.23
CA PRO A 608 -0.11 -9.25 75.26
C PRO A 608 -0.20 -9.88 73.87
N LEU A 609 0.48 -11.02 73.69
CA LEU A 609 0.11 -12.01 72.68
C LEU A 609 -0.75 -13.07 73.37
N ASN A 610 -1.83 -13.46 72.70
CA ASN A 610 -2.73 -14.59 72.97
C ASN A 610 -3.81 -14.46 74.06
N THR A 611 -4.93 -13.83 73.72
CA THR A 611 -6.27 -14.33 74.08
C THR A 611 -7.26 -14.11 72.93
N ARG A 612 -7.26 -15.04 71.96
CA ARG A 612 -8.41 -15.35 71.10
C ARG A 612 -8.46 -16.85 70.85
N LYS A 613 -8.96 -17.57 71.85
CA LYS A 613 -9.67 -18.85 71.73
C LYS A 613 -10.73 -18.87 72.84
N LEU A 614 -11.94 -19.31 72.50
CA LEU A 614 -13.15 -19.50 73.32
C LEU A 614 -14.07 -18.27 73.49
N HIS A 615 -14.87 -17.96 72.46
CA HIS A 615 -16.30 -18.31 72.33
C HIS A 615 -16.86 -17.74 71.03
#